data_AF-A0AAC8TAC1-F1
#
_entry.id   AF-A0AAC8TAC1-F1
#
_cell.length_a   1.000
_cell.length_b   1.000
_cell.length_c   1.000
_cell.angle_alpha   90.00
_cell.angle_beta   90.00
_cell.angle_gamma   90.00
#
_symmetry.space_group_name_H-M   'P 1'
#
loop_
_entity.id
_entity.type
_entity.pdbx_description
1 polymer ?
#
loop_
_entity_poly.entity_id
_entity_poly.type
_entity_poly.pdbx_seq_one_letter_code
_entity_poly.pdbx_strand_id
1 'polypeptide(L)'
;MEQRYPEITDWSKEGRARLVMEHRPVLSEMLRHSLEQVAEPYGVEALLRAFGFSTLEDAVDWSLQAFIERELELTRIPRSWKLFTQPRFWLAQRTGLPGFRRKMAELEALRRRGQHVSEAQPTLSDDAAEKPRVEEELEQQRLRERLIATLRLLRDRTCASLVLWWLRATDGLRTGWFDPPVPPVREDDLSKKARSLITHDALFRFQCLHRQLVQEDGSSGLAHQVVREWLFRPCGDTPPYRRDDAEVARSLPEGAPRQTRALHHLRRQGVTALLEKLIDAAGVPPAGDEVETLFEWTLLTHSVTRTTLTTFKLDEGAMPELARRIDSLPVREAAWRKS
;
A
#
# COMPACT_ATOMS: atom_id res chain seq x y z
N MET A 1 3.03 6.04 -25.95
CA MET A 1 1.62 5.78 -26.28
C MET A 1 1.12 4.73 -25.30
N GLU A 2 0.24 5.09 -24.36
CA GLU A 2 -0.38 4.10 -23.47
C GLU A 2 -1.20 3.13 -24.32
N GLN A 3 -0.81 1.85 -24.36
CA GLN A 3 -1.65 0.81 -24.95
C GLN A 3 -2.92 0.66 -24.10
N ARG A 4 -4.02 1.24 -24.58
CA ARG A 4 -5.31 1.15 -23.93
C ARG A 4 -5.97 -0.17 -24.33
N TYR A 5 -6.11 -1.09 -23.37
CA TYR A 5 -6.80 -2.36 -23.59
C TYR A 5 -8.30 -2.13 -23.86
N PRO A 6 -8.92 -2.85 -24.81
CA PRO A 6 -10.35 -2.73 -25.08
C PRO A 6 -11.19 -3.10 -23.85
N GLU A 7 -12.26 -2.33 -23.60
CA GLU A 7 -13.21 -2.61 -22.52
C GLU A 7 -14.12 -3.80 -22.86
N ILE A 8 -14.50 -4.57 -21.85
CA ILE A 8 -15.48 -5.64 -21.96
C ILE A 8 -16.84 -5.05 -21.61
N THR A 9 -17.69 -4.89 -22.61
CA THR A 9 -18.98 -4.20 -22.50
C THR A 9 -20.13 -5.12 -22.08
N ASP A 10 -20.01 -6.43 -22.34
CA ASP A 10 -21.02 -7.43 -22.01
C ASP A 10 -20.41 -8.55 -21.15
N TRP A 11 -20.82 -8.59 -19.88
CA TRP A 11 -20.38 -9.57 -18.87
C TRP A 11 -21.34 -10.75 -18.71
N SER A 12 -22.39 -10.83 -19.53
CA SER A 12 -23.25 -12.02 -19.58
C SER A 12 -22.45 -13.26 -20.02
N LYS A 13 -22.98 -14.45 -19.80
CA LYS A 13 -22.33 -15.69 -20.26
C LYS A 13 -22.20 -15.69 -21.79
N GLU A 14 -23.24 -15.21 -22.47
CA GLU A 14 -23.33 -15.10 -23.93
C GLU A 14 -22.36 -14.05 -24.49
N GLY A 15 -22.25 -12.89 -23.84
CA GLY A 15 -21.31 -11.83 -24.19
C GLY A 15 -19.86 -12.28 -24.05
N ARG A 16 -19.53 -12.94 -22.94
CA ARG A 16 -18.19 -13.50 -22.69
C ARG A 16 -17.85 -14.61 -23.67
N ALA A 17 -18.79 -15.51 -23.98
CA ALA A 17 -18.61 -16.55 -25.00
C ALA A 17 -18.33 -15.95 -26.37
N ARG A 18 -19.09 -14.92 -26.77
CA ARG A 18 -18.88 -14.21 -28.04
C ARG A 18 -17.51 -13.54 -28.10
N LEU A 19 -17.11 -12.85 -27.03
CA LEU A 19 -15.80 -12.22 -26.92
C LEU A 19 -14.67 -13.23 -27.12
N VAL A 20 -14.73 -14.37 -26.42
CA VAL A 20 -13.72 -15.42 -26.55
C VAL A 20 -13.72 -16.01 -27.96
N MET A 21 -14.88 -16.24 -28.55
CA MET A 21 -14.97 -16.78 -29.92
C MET A 21 -14.36 -15.83 -30.95
N GLU A 22 -14.65 -14.53 -30.87
CA GLU A 22 -14.18 -13.51 -31.83
C GLU A 22 -12.70 -13.18 -31.67
N HIS A 23 -12.18 -13.23 -30.44
CA HIS A 23 -10.84 -12.77 -30.11
C HIS A 23 -9.92 -13.84 -29.53
N ARG A 24 -10.27 -15.13 -29.63
CA ARG A 24 -9.51 -16.24 -29.06
C ARG A 24 -8.00 -16.14 -29.29
N PRO A 25 -7.51 -15.92 -30.53
CA PRO A 25 -6.06 -15.91 -30.78
C PRO A 25 -5.33 -14.86 -29.94
N VAL A 26 -5.91 -13.65 -29.83
CA VAL A 26 -5.30 -12.54 -29.08
C VAL A 26 -5.37 -12.80 -27.57
N LEU A 27 -6.53 -13.24 -27.08
CA LEU A 27 -6.71 -13.54 -25.65
C LEU A 27 -5.84 -14.71 -25.19
N SER A 28 -5.70 -15.74 -26.03
CA SER A 28 -4.81 -16.87 -25.81
C SER A 28 -3.35 -16.43 -25.72
N GLU A 29 -2.90 -15.57 -26.64
CA GLU A 29 -1.52 -15.05 -26.63
C GLU A 29 -1.23 -14.22 -25.38
N MET A 30 -2.17 -13.34 -24.99
CA MET A 30 -2.04 -12.54 -23.77
C MET A 30 -1.91 -13.41 -22.52
N LEU A 31 -2.75 -14.45 -22.40
CA LEU A 31 -2.70 -15.41 -21.30
C LEU A 31 -1.40 -16.21 -21.30
N ARG A 32 -1.00 -16.73 -22.47
CA ARG A 32 0.22 -17.51 -22.67
C ARG A 32 1.43 -16.74 -22.19
N HIS A 33 1.64 -15.54 -22.74
CA HIS A 33 2.76 -14.68 -22.40
C HIS A 33 2.78 -14.32 -20.91
N SER A 34 1.63 -14.02 -20.33
CA SER A 34 1.55 -13.63 -18.92
C SER A 34 1.78 -14.81 -17.96
N LEU A 35 1.34 -16.02 -18.34
CA LEU A 35 1.60 -17.25 -17.59
C LEU A 35 3.09 -17.65 -17.68
N GLU A 36 3.73 -17.48 -18.84
CA GLU A 36 5.17 -17.69 -19.01
C GLU A 36 5.98 -16.75 -18.12
N GLN A 37 5.66 -15.45 -18.14
CA GLN A 37 6.31 -14.45 -17.30
C GLN A 37 6.18 -14.80 -15.81
N VAL A 38 4.99 -15.20 -15.34
CA VAL A 38 4.82 -15.56 -13.93
C VAL A 38 5.54 -16.86 -13.56
N ALA A 39 5.77 -17.73 -14.55
CA ALA A 39 6.47 -19.00 -14.35
C ALA A 39 7.99 -18.88 -14.43
N GLU A 40 8.52 -17.83 -15.06
CA GLU A 40 9.95 -17.57 -15.26
C GLU A 40 10.80 -17.85 -13.99
N PRO A 41 10.42 -17.41 -12.78
CA PRO A 41 11.23 -17.64 -11.59
C PRO A 41 11.23 -19.10 -11.10
N TYR A 42 10.30 -19.92 -11.58
CA TYR A 42 10.02 -21.27 -11.06
C TYR A 42 10.19 -22.37 -12.12
N GLY A 43 10.19 -22.00 -13.39
CA GLY A 43 9.99 -22.89 -14.53
C GLY A 43 8.51 -23.10 -14.85
N VAL A 44 8.18 -23.04 -16.15
CA VAL A 44 6.82 -23.27 -16.69
C VAL A 44 6.24 -24.58 -16.20
N GLU A 45 6.99 -25.68 -16.27
CA GLU A 45 6.53 -27.00 -15.84
C GLU A 45 6.19 -27.07 -14.35
N ALA A 46 6.99 -26.41 -13.50
CA ALA A 46 6.77 -26.42 -12.06
C ALA A 46 5.49 -25.65 -11.70
N LEU A 47 5.28 -24.48 -12.31
CA LEU A 47 4.06 -23.72 -12.14
C LEU A 47 2.84 -24.52 -12.63
N LEU A 48 2.88 -25.05 -13.85
CA LEU A 48 1.78 -25.83 -14.42
C LEU A 48 1.43 -27.02 -13.53
N ARG A 49 2.44 -27.79 -13.09
CA ARG A 49 2.26 -28.92 -12.18
C ARG A 49 1.64 -28.50 -10.85
N ALA A 50 2.13 -27.41 -10.24
CA ALA A 50 1.59 -26.90 -8.99
C ALA A 50 0.09 -26.60 -9.13
N PHE A 51 -0.34 -26.06 -10.27
CA PHE A 51 -1.76 -25.75 -10.53
C PHE A 51 -2.53 -26.89 -11.22
N GLY A 52 -1.89 -28.02 -11.50
CA GLY A 52 -2.52 -29.21 -12.08
C GLY A 52 -2.86 -29.05 -13.57
N PHE A 53 -2.03 -28.34 -14.32
CA PHE A 53 -2.07 -28.26 -15.78
C PHE A 53 -0.98 -29.16 -16.37
N SER A 54 -1.25 -29.79 -17.51
CA SER A 54 -0.27 -30.63 -18.20
C SER A 54 0.56 -29.79 -19.16
N THR A 55 -0.09 -28.85 -19.84
CA THR A 55 0.54 -27.93 -20.78
C THR A 55 0.14 -26.48 -20.53
N LEU A 56 0.88 -25.55 -21.13
CA LEU A 56 0.53 -24.13 -21.09
C LEU A 56 -0.80 -23.86 -21.82
N GLU A 57 -1.06 -24.56 -22.92
CA GLU A 57 -2.33 -24.47 -23.64
C GLU A 57 -3.49 -24.95 -22.78
N ASP A 58 -3.32 -26.00 -21.97
CA ASP A 58 -4.36 -26.44 -21.02
C ASP A 58 -4.72 -25.32 -20.02
N ALA A 59 -3.72 -24.54 -19.59
CA ALA A 59 -3.92 -23.43 -18.67
C ALA A 59 -4.63 -22.25 -19.34
N VAL A 60 -4.27 -21.95 -20.59
CA VAL A 60 -4.92 -20.92 -21.41
C VAL A 60 -6.37 -21.30 -21.68
N ASP A 61 -6.63 -22.51 -22.17
CA ASP A 61 -7.97 -22.99 -22.50
C ASP A 61 -8.85 -23.06 -21.25
N TRP A 62 -8.31 -23.53 -20.13
CA TRP A 62 -9.03 -23.50 -18.87
C TRP A 62 -9.40 -22.07 -18.44
N SER A 63 -8.49 -21.11 -18.61
CA SER A 63 -8.73 -19.71 -18.23
C SER A 63 -9.82 -19.08 -19.10
N LEU A 64 -9.79 -19.33 -20.41
CA LEU A 64 -10.83 -18.88 -21.33
C LEU A 64 -12.18 -19.54 -21.04
N GLN A 65 -12.20 -20.84 -20.72
CA GLN A 65 -13.46 -21.51 -20.35
C GLN A 65 -14.00 -21.00 -19.01
N ALA A 66 -13.12 -20.79 -18.03
CA ALA A 66 -13.47 -20.20 -16.74
C ALA A 66 -14.03 -18.78 -16.92
N PHE A 67 -13.47 -18.00 -17.84
CA PHE A 67 -13.99 -16.69 -18.19
C PHE A 67 -15.42 -16.76 -18.71
N ILE A 68 -15.80 -17.79 -19.46
CA ILE A 68 -17.16 -17.94 -19.99
C ILE A 68 -18.11 -18.46 -18.90
N GLU A 69 -17.71 -19.51 -18.18
CA GLU A 69 -18.64 -20.32 -17.41
C GLU A 69 -18.81 -19.89 -15.95
N ARG A 70 -17.77 -19.29 -15.35
CA ARG A 70 -17.79 -19.01 -13.92
C ARG A 70 -18.39 -17.65 -13.60
N GLU A 71 -18.97 -17.54 -12.42
CA GLU A 71 -19.21 -16.23 -11.81
C GLU A 71 -17.87 -15.66 -11.33
N LEU A 72 -17.49 -14.53 -11.91
CA LEU A 72 -16.24 -13.86 -11.57
C LEU A 72 -16.53 -12.75 -10.58
N GLU A 73 -15.75 -12.65 -9.51
CA GLU A 73 -15.84 -11.53 -8.58
C GLU A 73 -15.29 -10.25 -9.22
N LEU A 74 -16.18 -9.41 -9.75
CA LEU A 74 -15.83 -8.24 -10.57
C LEU A 74 -15.37 -7.00 -9.78
N THR A 75 -15.38 -7.04 -8.45
CA THR A 75 -15.16 -5.84 -7.61
C THR A 75 -13.70 -5.37 -7.57
N ARG A 76 -12.74 -6.20 -8.03
CA ARG A 76 -11.30 -5.94 -7.93
C ARG A 76 -10.49 -6.31 -9.17
N ILE A 77 -11.14 -6.45 -10.33
CA ILE A 77 -10.47 -6.83 -11.58
C ILE A 77 -10.69 -5.81 -12.69
N PRO A 78 -9.73 -5.65 -13.62
CA PRO A 78 -9.89 -4.77 -14.77
C PRO A 78 -11.11 -5.17 -15.60
N ARG A 79 -11.94 -4.18 -15.98
CA ARG A 79 -13.10 -4.41 -16.87
C ARG A 79 -12.74 -4.37 -18.36
N SER A 80 -11.52 -4.75 -18.68
CA SER A 80 -10.93 -4.69 -20.02
C SER A 80 -10.13 -5.95 -20.31
N TRP A 81 -9.60 -6.06 -21.52
CA TRP A 81 -8.77 -7.20 -21.92
C TRP A 81 -7.51 -7.35 -21.07
N LYS A 82 -7.12 -6.31 -20.31
CA LYS A 82 -6.06 -6.39 -19.29
C LYS A 82 -6.29 -7.52 -18.29
N LEU A 83 -7.52 -7.99 -18.08
CA LEU A 83 -7.83 -9.17 -17.27
C LEU A 83 -7.04 -10.42 -17.70
N PHE A 84 -6.83 -10.61 -19.01
CA PHE A 84 -6.12 -11.75 -19.56
C PHE A 84 -4.60 -11.67 -19.34
N THR A 85 -4.11 -10.54 -18.83
CA THR A 85 -2.71 -10.39 -18.39
C THR A 85 -2.54 -10.56 -16.88
N GLN A 86 -3.55 -11.07 -16.17
CA GLN A 86 -3.54 -11.25 -14.71
C GLN A 86 -3.42 -12.73 -14.34
N PRO A 87 -2.25 -13.37 -14.47
CA PRO A 87 -2.09 -14.80 -14.23
C PRO A 87 -2.47 -15.18 -12.79
N ARG A 88 -2.15 -14.33 -11.82
CA ARG A 88 -2.54 -14.53 -10.41
C ARG A 88 -4.05 -14.68 -10.22
N PHE A 89 -4.85 -13.90 -10.96
CA PHE A 89 -6.31 -14.01 -10.91
C PHE A 89 -6.77 -15.38 -11.39
N TRP A 90 -6.31 -15.82 -12.57
CA TRP A 90 -6.71 -17.10 -13.15
C TRP A 90 -6.29 -18.29 -12.29
N LEU A 91 -5.05 -18.29 -11.80
CA LEU A 91 -4.55 -19.34 -10.92
C LEU A 91 -5.33 -19.38 -9.58
N ALA A 92 -5.69 -18.22 -9.01
CA ALA A 92 -6.52 -18.14 -7.81
C ALA A 92 -7.95 -18.62 -8.05
N GLN A 93 -8.54 -18.37 -9.23
CA GLN A 93 -9.86 -18.91 -9.57
C GLN A 93 -9.86 -20.44 -9.56
N ARG A 94 -8.76 -21.10 -9.97
CA ARG A 94 -8.70 -22.57 -10.01
C ARG A 94 -8.69 -23.21 -8.62
N THR A 95 -7.93 -22.65 -7.68
CA THR A 95 -7.63 -23.29 -6.39
C THR A 95 -8.20 -22.57 -5.17
N GLY A 96 -8.87 -21.44 -5.39
CA GLY A 96 -9.18 -20.46 -4.35
C GLY A 96 -7.95 -19.68 -3.90
N LEU A 97 -8.16 -18.50 -3.31
CA LEU A 97 -7.10 -17.61 -2.83
C LEU A 97 -6.18 -18.28 -1.77
N PRO A 98 -6.71 -19.03 -0.78
CA PRO A 98 -5.84 -19.75 0.17
C PRO A 98 -5.00 -20.84 -0.50
N GLY A 99 -5.57 -21.56 -1.47
CA GLY A 99 -4.86 -22.60 -2.22
C GLY A 99 -3.76 -22.03 -3.10
N PHE A 100 -4.04 -20.91 -3.78
CA PHE A 100 -3.06 -20.18 -4.58
C PHE A 100 -1.86 -19.74 -3.73
N ARG A 101 -2.11 -19.08 -2.58
CA ARG A 101 -1.06 -18.63 -1.66
C ARG A 101 -0.18 -19.79 -1.19
N ARG A 102 -0.79 -20.94 -0.86
CA ARG A 102 -0.07 -22.14 -0.46
C ARG A 102 0.85 -22.66 -1.57
N LYS A 103 0.31 -22.83 -2.79
CA LYS A 103 1.07 -23.33 -3.95
C LYS A 103 2.23 -22.42 -4.34
N MET A 104 2.03 -21.10 -4.33
CA MET A 104 3.11 -20.14 -4.59
C MET A 104 4.20 -20.19 -3.52
N ALA A 105 3.83 -20.34 -2.23
CA ALA A 105 4.80 -20.49 -1.16
C ALA A 105 5.61 -21.80 -1.28
N GLU A 106 4.97 -22.88 -1.71
CA GLU A 106 5.65 -24.16 -1.98
C GLU A 106 6.64 -24.04 -3.15
N LEU A 107 6.26 -23.40 -4.26
CA LEU A 107 7.15 -23.13 -5.39
C LEU A 107 8.34 -22.26 -5.00
N GLU A 108 8.10 -21.21 -4.23
CA GLU A 108 9.15 -20.33 -3.70
C GLU A 108 10.11 -21.09 -2.77
N ALA A 109 9.60 -21.97 -1.91
CA ALA A 109 10.43 -22.81 -1.06
C ALA A 109 11.27 -23.81 -1.86
N LEU A 110 10.71 -24.40 -2.93
CA LEU A 110 11.44 -25.28 -3.85
C LEU A 110 12.55 -24.53 -4.58
N ARG A 111 12.27 -23.32 -5.08
CA ARG A 111 13.28 -22.47 -5.72
C ARG A 111 14.46 -22.20 -4.79
N ARG A 112 14.18 -21.80 -3.55
CA ARG A 112 15.22 -21.50 -2.55
C ARG A 112 16.07 -22.72 -2.19
N ARG A 113 15.45 -23.92 -2.14
CA ARG A 113 16.19 -25.18 -1.93
C ARG A 113 17.06 -25.54 -3.13
N GLY A 114 16.59 -25.30 -4.35
CA GLY A 114 17.37 -25.51 -5.58
C GLY A 114 18.55 -24.54 -5.71
N GLN A 115 18.36 -23.27 -5.32
CA GLN A 115 19.42 -22.26 -5.32
C GLN A 115 20.52 -22.55 -4.28
N HIS A 116 20.18 -23.14 -3.13
CA HIS A 116 21.16 -23.51 -2.10
C HIS A 116 22.08 -24.68 -2.46
N VAL A 117 21.78 -25.44 -3.53
CA VAL A 117 22.61 -26.57 -3.99
C VAL A 117 23.57 -26.16 -5.12
N SER A 118 23.41 -24.96 -5.68
CA SER A 118 24.17 -24.49 -6.85
C SER A 118 25.02 -23.27 -6.54
N GLU A 119 25.77 -23.27 -5.43
CA GLU A 119 26.89 -22.34 -5.23
C GLU A 119 28.17 -22.92 -5.84
N ALA A 120 28.29 -22.81 -7.15
CA ALA A 120 29.56 -22.75 -7.86
C ALA A 120 29.44 -21.67 -8.95
N GLN A 121 30.10 -20.54 -8.74
CA GLN A 121 30.25 -19.42 -9.70
C GLN A 121 31.15 -19.82 -10.89
N PRO A 122 31.35 -18.95 -11.90
CA PRO A 122 30.37 -18.13 -12.63
C PRO A 122 30.60 -18.27 -14.16
N THR A 123 29.59 -17.96 -14.99
CA THR A 123 29.84 -17.59 -16.38
C THR A 123 29.13 -16.29 -16.69
N LEU A 124 29.97 -15.26 -16.89
CA LEU A 124 29.65 -14.03 -17.58
C LEU A 124 29.04 -14.36 -18.95
N SER A 125 27.79 -13.96 -19.15
CA SER A 125 27.19 -13.80 -20.45
C SER A 125 26.53 -12.42 -20.45
N ASP A 126 27.05 -11.55 -21.31
CA ASP A 126 26.46 -10.27 -21.65
C ASP A 126 25.05 -10.48 -22.21
N ASP A 127 24.03 -9.95 -21.52
CA ASP A 127 22.82 -9.50 -22.19
C ASP A 127 22.21 -8.31 -21.42
N ALA A 128 22.36 -7.13 -22.03
CA ALA A 128 22.10 -5.83 -21.43
C ALA A 128 20.61 -5.44 -21.39
N ALA A 129 19.68 -6.40 -21.41
CA ALA A 129 18.23 -6.14 -21.47
C ALA A 129 17.43 -6.71 -20.28
N GLU A 130 17.99 -7.59 -19.45
CA GLU A 130 17.31 -8.21 -18.28
C GLU A 130 17.56 -7.49 -16.94
N LYS A 131 18.54 -6.58 -16.87
CA LYS A 131 18.83 -5.78 -15.66
C LYS A 131 17.67 -4.93 -15.11
N PRO A 132 16.82 -4.26 -15.92
CA PRO A 132 15.85 -3.33 -15.36
C PRO A 132 14.75 -4.02 -14.53
N ARG A 133 14.35 -5.25 -14.88
CA ARG A 133 13.28 -5.96 -14.16
C ARG A 133 13.68 -6.44 -12.76
N VAL A 134 14.90 -6.95 -12.62
CA VAL A 134 15.40 -7.42 -11.31
C VAL A 134 15.62 -6.24 -10.37
N GLU A 135 16.13 -5.12 -10.90
CA GLU A 135 16.30 -3.88 -10.12
C GLU A 135 14.95 -3.30 -9.67
N GLU A 136 13.94 -3.26 -10.55
CA GLU A 136 12.57 -2.86 -10.20
C GLU A 136 11.96 -3.76 -9.11
N GLU A 137 12.06 -5.08 -9.23
CA GLU A 137 11.54 -6.00 -8.20
C GLU A 137 12.24 -5.83 -6.84
N LEU A 138 13.55 -5.57 -6.84
CA LEU A 138 14.32 -5.31 -5.63
C LEU A 138 13.91 -3.98 -4.98
N GLU A 139 13.67 -2.92 -5.76
CA GLU A 139 13.20 -1.64 -5.22
C GLU A 139 11.78 -1.74 -4.65
N GLN A 140 10.88 -2.48 -5.31
CA GLN A 140 9.55 -2.79 -4.78
C GLN A 140 9.63 -3.57 -3.47
N GLN A 141 10.53 -4.55 -3.40
CA GLN A 141 10.75 -5.32 -2.18
C GLN A 141 11.28 -4.41 -1.06
N ARG A 142 12.27 -3.56 -1.34
CA ARG A 142 12.82 -2.59 -0.38
C ARG A 142 11.74 -1.64 0.12
N LEU A 143 10.93 -1.06 -0.76
CA LEU A 143 9.80 -0.22 -0.38
C LEU A 143 8.83 -0.98 0.54
N ARG A 144 8.44 -2.19 0.16
CA ARG A 144 7.55 -3.03 0.96
C ARG A 144 8.12 -3.30 2.35
N GLU A 145 9.40 -3.62 2.46
CA GLU A 145 10.08 -3.84 3.73
C GLU A 145 10.10 -2.56 4.59
N ARG A 146 10.38 -1.39 3.99
CA ARG A 146 10.29 -0.08 4.67
C ARG A 146 8.88 0.21 5.19
N LEU A 147 7.85 -0.04 4.39
CA LEU A 147 6.45 0.15 4.78
C LEU A 147 6.07 -0.79 5.94
N ILE A 148 6.43 -2.07 5.86
CA ILE A 148 6.17 -3.05 6.93
C ILE A 148 6.90 -2.66 8.22
N ALA A 149 8.16 -2.26 8.13
CA ALA A 149 8.92 -1.78 9.28
C ALA A 149 8.24 -0.56 9.92
N THR A 150 7.76 0.38 9.10
CA THR A 150 7.04 1.56 9.57
C THR A 150 5.71 1.19 10.23
N LEU A 151 4.95 0.23 9.70
CA LEU A 151 3.71 -0.25 10.32
C LEU A 151 3.96 -0.93 11.67
N ARG A 152 5.05 -1.68 11.80
CA ARG A 152 5.48 -2.25 13.09
C ARG A 152 5.81 -1.13 14.08
N LEU A 153 6.56 -0.12 13.66
CA LEU A 153 6.84 1.06 14.50
C LEU A 153 5.55 1.78 14.91
N LEU A 154 4.59 1.95 13.99
CA LEU A 154 3.30 2.56 14.31
C LEU A 154 2.55 1.74 15.36
N ARG A 155 2.47 0.42 15.19
CA ARG A 155 1.86 -0.48 16.17
C ARG A 155 2.53 -0.36 17.54
N ASP A 156 3.85 -0.48 17.57
CA ASP A 156 4.64 -0.59 18.80
C ASP A 156 4.71 0.74 19.55
N ARG A 157 4.63 1.86 18.83
CA ARG A 157 4.62 3.21 19.40
C ARG A 157 3.23 3.76 19.66
N THR A 158 2.15 3.10 19.25
CA THR A 158 0.78 3.61 19.44
C THR A 158 -0.18 2.50 19.85
N CYS A 159 -1.01 2.01 18.94
CA CYS A 159 -1.92 0.90 19.14
C CYS A 159 -2.20 0.16 17.82
N ALA A 160 -2.78 -1.04 17.91
CA ALA A 160 -3.08 -1.86 16.74
C ALA A 160 -4.15 -1.23 15.84
N SER A 161 -5.16 -0.55 16.41
CA SER A 161 -6.23 0.06 15.61
C SER A 161 -5.73 1.13 14.65
N LEU A 162 -4.72 1.93 15.01
CA LEU A 162 -4.17 2.93 14.08
C LEU A 162 -3.52 2.30 12.84
N VAL A 163 -2.90 1.12 12.99
CA VAL A 163 -2.42 0.34 11.84
C VAL A 163 -3.58 -0.09 10.95
N LEU A 164 -4.69 -0.55 11.55
CA LEU A 164 -5.89 -0.94 10.78
C LEU A 164 -6.50 0.24 10.03
N TRP A 165 -6.59 1.42 10.65
CA TRP A 165 -7.06 2.64 10.00
C TRP A 165 -6.16 3.05 8.83
N TRP A 166 -4.84 2.97 9.01
CA TRP A 166 -3.90 3.19 7.91
C TRP A 166 -4.10 2.17 6.78
N LEU A 167 -4.24 0.88 7.12
CA LEU A 167 -4.53 -0.22 6.19
C LEU A 167 -5.92 -0.14 5.54
N ARG A 168 -6.75 0.84 5.86
CA ARG A 168 -8.00 1.10 5.14
C ARG A 168 -7.90 2.32 4.28
N ALA A 169 -7.34 3.38 4.84
CA ALA A 169 -7.08 4.64 4.16
C ALA A 169 -6.28 4.45 2.87
N THR A 170 -5.39 3.47 2.86
CA THR A 170 -4.46 3.21 1.75
C THR A 170 -4.86 2.02 0.89
N ASP A 171 -6.09 1.51 1.00
CA ASP A 171 -6.49 0.23 0.36
C ASP A 171 -6.37 0.32 -1.16
N GLY A 172 -6.94 1.36 -1.75
CA GLY A 172 -6.81 1.63 -3.18
C GLY A 172 -5.39 1.90 -3.63
N LEU A 173 -4.53 2.48 -2.78
CA LEU A 173 -3.12 2.73 -3.11
C LEU A 173 -2.28 1.45 -3.07
N ARG A 174 -2.60 0.53 -2.16
CA ARG A 174 -1.88 -0.73 -1.97
C ARG A 174 -2.36 -1.86 -2.87
N THR A 175 -3.57 -1.76 -3.40
CA THR A 175 -4.16 -2.76 -4.31
C THR A 175 -3.33 -2.80 -5.60
N GLY A 176 -2.35 -3.71 -5.63
CA GLY A 176 -1.35 -3.83 -6.70
C GLY A 176 0.05 -4.19 -6.17
N TRP A 177 0.34 -3.89 -4.90
CA TRP A 177 1.69 -3.95 -4.32
C TRP A 177 1.75 -4.79 -3.04
N PHE A 178 0.72 -4.69 -2.19
CA PHE A 178 0.70 -5.31 -0.88
C PHE A 178 -0.72 -5.79 -0.53
N ASP A 179 -0.91 -7.11 -0.42
CA ASP A 179 -2.22 -7.77 -0.22
C ASP A 179 -2.34 -8.49 1.15
N PRO A 180 -2.07 -7.85 2.30
CA PRO A 180 -2.54 -8.41 3.54
C PRO A 180 -4.07 -8.26 3.58
N PRO A 181 -4.83 -9.31 3.92
CA PRO A 181 -6.25 -9.15 4.20
C PRO A 181 -6.42 -8.16 5.35
N VAL A 182 -7.18 -7.09 5.12
CA VAL A 182 -7.51 -6.11 6.15
C VAL A 182 -8.65 -6.70 6.99
N PRO A 183 -8.46 -6.92 8.30
CA PRO A 183 -9.52 -7.43 9.16
C PRO A 183 -10.76 -6.51 9.12
N PRO A 184 -11.98 -7.06 9.21
CA PRO A 184 -13.16 -6.25 9.46
C PRO A 184 -13.05 -5.63 10.87
N VAL A 185 -13.17 -4.29 10.96
CA VAL A 185 -13.28 -3.58 12.24
C VAL A 185 -14.76 -3.37 12.52
N ARG A 186 -15.16 -3.50 13.79
CA ARG A 186 -16.45 -3.04 14.27
C ARG A 186 -16.51 -1.52 14.17
N GLU A 187 -16.99 -1.03 13.02
CA GLU A 187 -17.15 0.40 12.74
C GLU A 187 -18.51 0.95 13.16
N ASP A 188 -19.40 0.06 13.60
CA ASP A 188 -20.84 0.28 13.60
C ASP A 188 -21.28 1.47 14.48
N ASP A 189 -20.41 1.92 15.40
CA ASP A 189 -20.67 3.03 16.31
C ASP A 189 -20.01 4.37 15.91
N LEU A 190 -19.19 4.43 14.86
CA LEU A 190 -18.43 5.64 14.49
C LEU A 190 -19.06 6.45 13.34
N SER A 191 -19.30 7.74 13.61
CA SER A 191 -19.74 8.69 12.59
C SER A 191 -18.73 8.81 11.44
N LYS A 192 -19.21 9.19 10.23
CA LYS A 192 -18.34 9.44 9.06
C LYS A 192 -17.23 10.46 9.37
N LYS A 193 -17.55 11.51 10.12
CA LYS A 193 -16.59 12.53 10.55
C LYS A 193 -15.49 11.92 11.44
N ALA A 194 -15.87 11.15 12.46
CA ALA A 194 -14.92 10.49 13.35
C ALA A 194 -13.97 9.56 12.58
N ARG A 195 -14.51 8.73 11.67
CA ARG A 195 -13.70 7.85 10.81
C ARG A 195 -12.70 8.61 9.94
N SER A 196 -13.10 9.76 9.39
CA SER A 196 -12.22 10.60 8.58
C SER A 196 -11.09 11.20 9.41
N LEU A 197 -11.38 11.69 10.62
CA LEU A 197 -10.36 12.26 11.51
C LEU A 197 -9.34 11.19 11.95
N ILE A 198 -9.82 10.00 12.34
CA ILE A 198 -8.96 8.88 12.74
C ILE A 198 -8.09 8.41 11.57
N THR A 199 -8.66 8.32 10.37
CA THR A 199 -7.92 7.99 9.15
C THR A 199 -6.75 8.95 8.93
N HIS A 200 -7.00 10.26 9.02
CA HIS A 200 -5.95 11.26 8.83
C HIS A 200 -4.92 11.27 9.96
N ASP A 201 -5.34 10.95 11.19
CA ASP A 201 -4.41 10.74 12.30
C ASP A 201 -3.44 9.58 12.01
N ALA A 202 -3.97 8.43 11.58
CA ALA A 202 -3.17 7.27 11.22
C ALA A 202 -2.20 7.55 10.06
N LEU A 203 -2.66 8.24 9.00
CA LEU A 203 -1.82 8.65 7.87
C LEU A 203 -0.70 9.60 8.30
N PHE A 204 -1.02 10.63 9.09
CA PHE A 204 -0.06 11.60 9.60
C PHE A 204 1.02 10.94 10.46
N ARG A 205 0.62 10.12 11.45
CA ARG A 205 1.57 9.44 12.34
C ARG A 205 2.44 8.45 11.58
N PHE A 206 1.86 7.71 10.63
CA PHE A 206 2.64 6.84 9.76
C PHE A 206 3.72 7.63 9.02
N GLN A 207 3.38 8.76 8.39
CA GLN A 207 4.35 9.54 7.62
C GLN A 207 5.43 10.19 8.48
N CYS A 208 5.09 10.61 9.70
CA CYS A 208 6.08 11.08 10.66
C CYS A 208 7.11 9.99 11.01
N LEU A 209 6.67 8.74 11.19
CA LEU A 209 7.55 7.62 11.47
C LEU A 209 8.34 7.19 10.22
N HIS A 210 7.67 7.11 9.08
CA HIS A 210 8.26 6.70 7.80
C HIS A 210 9.42 7.59 7.41
N ARG A 211 9.26 8.91 7.60
CA ARG A 211 10.28 9.92 7.33
C ARG A 211 11.19 10.23 8.52
N GLN A 212 11.12 9.42 9.58
CA GLN A 212 11.97 9.52 10.77
C GLN A 212 11.94 10.90 11.44
N LEU A 213 10.79 11.59 11.41
CA LEU A 213 10.64 12.93 11.98
C LEU A 213 10.51 12.93 13.51
N VAL A 214 10.27 11.75 14.10
CA VAL A 214 10.09 11.56 15.55
C VAL A 214 11.27 10.80 16.11
N GLN A 215 12.19 11.55 16.73
CA GLN A 215 13.39 10.99 17.33
C GLN A 215 13.15 10.56 18.79
N GLU A 216 13.85 9.51 19.23
CA GLU A 216 13.76 8.99 20.62
C GLU A 216 14.73 9.70 21.56
N ASP A 217 15.81 10.27 21.03
CA ASP A 217 16.77 11.00 21.83
C ASP A 217 16.14 12.30 22.36
N GLY A 218 16.40 12.59 23.64
CA GLY A 218 15.90 13.79 24.32
C GLY A 218 16.47 15.11 23.80
N SER A 219 17.21 15.09 22.68
CA SER A 219 17.82 16.23 22.02
C SER A 219 16.78 17.15 21.35
N SER A 220 15.56 16.65 21.13
CA SER A 220 14.47 17.42 20.55
C SER A 220 13.89 18.44 21.54
N GLY A 221 13.51 19.61 21.03
CA GLY A 221 12.86 20.66 21.83
C GLY A 221 11.57 20.19 22.48
N LEU A 222 11.17 20.85 23.57
CA LEU A 222 10.05 20.45 24.43
C LEU A 222 8.73 20.19 23.68
N ALA A 223 8.42 20.98 22.65
CA ALA A 223 7.22 20.77 21.83
C ALA A 223 7.21 19.41 21.10
N HIS A 224 8.36 18.97 20.57
CA HIS A 224 8.51 17.66 19.96
C HIS A 224 8.40 16.54 21.01
N GLN A 225 8.97 16.74 22.20
CA GLN A 225 8.84 15.77 23.30
C GLN A 225 7.38 15.58 23.72
N VAL A 226 6.63 16.68 23.86
CA VAL A 226 5.19 16.63 24.18
C VAL A 226 4.41 15.87 23.11
N VAL A 227 4.68 16.13 21.82
CA VAL A 227 4.01 15.42 20.72
C VAL A 227 4.39 13.95 20.68
N ARG A 228 5.66 13.61 20.95
CA ARG A 228 6.11 12.22 21.07
C ARG A 228 5.34 11.50 22.17
N GLU A 229 5.31 12.07 23.37
CA GLU A 229 4.59 11.48 24.50
C GLU A 229 3.08 11.40 24.26
N TRP A 230 2.51 12.33 23.48
CA TRP A 230 1.08 12.37 23.21
C TRP A 230 0.61 11.43 22.08
N LEU A 231 1.34 11.41 20.95
CA LEU A 231 0.94 10.71 19.73
C LEU A 231 1.76 9.45 19.42
N PHE A 232 2.98 9.33 19.94
CA PHE A 232 3.94 8.28 19.56
C PHE A 232 4.43 7.46 20.76
N ARG A 233 3.57 7.33 21.78
CA ARG A 233 3.72 6.38 22.88
C ARG A 233 2.51 5.45 22.94
N PRO A 234 2.68 4.21 23.44
CA PRO A 234 1.58 3.27 23.60
C PRO A 234 0.37 3.91 24.26
N CYS A 235 -0.81 3.71 23.68
CA CYS A 235 -2.07 4.25 24.17
C CYS A 235 -3.15 3.18 24.18
N GLY A 236 -4.29 3.47 24.82
CA GLY A 236 -5.46 2.60 24.75
C GLY A 236 -5.93 2.40 23.30
N ASP A 237 -6.44 1.21 22.98
CA ASP A 237 -6.97 0.88 21.66
C ASP A 237 -8.39 1.39 21.45
N THR A 238 -8.65 2.62 21.90
CA THR A 238 -9.94 3.30 21.82
C THR A 238 -9.75 4.74 21.31
N PRO A 239 -10.61 5.24 20.41
CA PRO A 239 -10.56 6.63 19.98
C PRO A 239 -10.58 7.58 21.19
N PRO A 240 -9.77 8.65 21.21
CA PRO A 240 -8.98 9.21 20.10
C PRO A 240 -7.54 8.68 19.93
N TYR A 241 -7.24 7.44 20.34
CA TYR A 241 -5.95 6.74 20.13
C TYR A 241 -4.71 7.58 20.48
N ARG A 242 -4.73 8.23 21.64
CA ARG A 242 -3.66 9.10 22.14
C ARG A 242 -3.66 9.10 23.65
N ARG A 243 -2.51 9.40 24.25
CA ARG A 243 -2.37 9.51 25.70
C ARG A 243 -3.08 10.76 26.22
N ASP A 244 -3.55 10.70 27.47
CA ASP A 244 -4.19 11.85 28.09
C ASP A 244 -3.17 12.88 28.60
N ASP A 245 -3.64 14.06 29.00
CA ASP A 245 -2.79 15.15 29.49
C ASP A 245 -2.02 14.80 30.76
N ALA A 246 -2.61 13.99 31.65
CA ALA A 246 -1.99 13.61 32.91
C ALA A 246 -0.85 12.60 32.67
N GLU A 247 -1.03 11.67 31.74
CA GLU A 247 0.01 10.74 31.28
C GLU A 247 1.17 11.46 30.60
N VAL A 248 0.86 12.39 29.69
CA VAL A 248 1.88 13.22 29.02
C VAL A 248 2.64 14.03 30.06
N ALA A 249 1.95 14.78 30.93
CA ALA A 249 2.57 15.63 31.95
C ALA A 249 3.52 14.87 32.89
N ARG A 250 3.16 13.63 33.27
CA ARG A 250 4.00 12.75 34.11
C ARG A 250 5.27 12.27 33.41
N SER A 251 5.25 12.21 32.08
CA SER A 251 6.36 11.66 31.28
C SER A 251 7.36 12.74 30.82
N LEU A 252 7.08 14.02 31.11
CA LEU A 252 7.96 15.14 30.76
C LEU A 252 9.07 15.35 31.81
N PRO A 253 10.24 15.87 31.38
CA PRO A 253 11.36 16.15 32.29
C PRO A 253 10.98 17.14 33.39
N GLU A 254 11.77 17.13 34.46
CA GLU A 254 11.64 18.10 35.54
C GLU A 254 11.79 19.55 34.99
N GLY A 255 10.95 20.47 35.48
CA GLY A 255 10.88 21.84 34.98
C GLY A 255 10.01 22.06 33.73
N ALA A 256 9.52 20.99 33.08
CA ALA A 256 8.55 21.15 31.99
C ALA A 256 7.19 21.66 32.51
N PRO A 257 6.48 22.51 31.74
CA PRO A 257 5.16 22.98 32.10
C PRO A 257 4.14 21.83 32.05
N ARG A 258 3.39 21.67 33.14
CA ARG A 258 2.38 20.61 33.30
C ARG A 258 0.94 21.10 33.25
N GLN A 259 0.74 22.42 33.14
CA GLN A 259 -0.60 22.98 33.01
C GLN A 259 -1.21 22.60 31.66
N THR A 260 -2.47 22.17 31.64
CA THR A 260 -3.21 21.76 30.43
C THR A 260 -3.08 22.77 29.29
N ARG A 261 -3.19 24.07 29.57
CA ARG A 261 -3.06 25.13 28.55
C ARG A 261 -1.67 25.15 27.91
N ALA A 262 -0.61 24.98 28.71
CA ALA A 262 0.76 24.96 28.21
C ALA A 262 1.03 23.68 27.39
N LEU A 263 0.54 22.52 27.84
CA LEU A 263 0.62 21.27 27.08
C LEU A 263 -0.11 21.37 25.74
N HIS A 264 -1.31 21.94 25.72
CA HIS A 264 -2.07 22.19 24.49
C HIS A 264 -1.29 23.09 23.52
N HIS A 265 -0.64 24.14 24.03
CA HIS A 265 0.19 25.03 23.21
C HIS A 265 1.39 24.28 22.61
N LEU A 266 2.12 23.52 23.43
CA LEU A 266 3.27 22.73 23.00
C LEU A 266 2.89 21.64 22.00
N ARG A 267 1.73 20.98 22.18
CA ARG A 267 1.19 20.02 21.21
C ARG A 267 0.95 20.67 19.85
N ARG A 268 0.29 21.83 19.84
CA ARG A 268 0.03 22.57 18.59
C ARG A 268 1.35 22.93 17.91
N GLN A 269 2.31 23.48 18.64
CA GLN A 269 3.63 23.82 18.10
C GLN A 269 4.36 22.60 17.52
N GLY A 270 4.39 21.47 18.25
CA GLY A 270 5.08 20.27 17.79
C GLY A 270 4.40 19.64 16.57
N VAL A 271 3.07 19.57 16.53
CA VAL A 271 2.34 19.04 15.37
C VAL A 271 2.53 19.95 14.17
N THR A 272 2.46 21.28 14.36
CA THR A 272 2.76 22.25 13.30
C THR A 272 4.16 22.01 12.73
N ALA A 273 5.19 21.92 13.56
CA ALA A 273 6.56 21.71 13.09
C ALA A 273 6.73 20.41 12.29
N LEU A 274 6.06 19.33 12.71
CA LEU A 274 6.05 18.07 11.95
C LEU A 274 5.29 18.23 10.63
N LEU A 275 4.14 18.90 10.64
CA LEU A 275 3.31 19.09 9.46
C LEU A 275 4.01 19.99 8.43
N GLU A 276 4.72 21.04 8.86
CA GLU A 276 5.54 21.87 7.97
C GLU A 276 6.58 21.05 7.22
N LYS A 277 7.31 20.17 7.92
CA LYS A 277 8.27 19.26 7.28
C LYS A 277 7.62 18.31 6.28
N LEU A 278 6.41 17.83 6.57
CA LEU A 278 5.66 16.98 5.64
C LEU A 278 5.14 17.77 4.43
N ILE A 279 4.66 19.00 4.63
CA ILE A 279 4.24 19.92 3.56
C ILE A 279 5.43 20.24 2.65
N ASP A 280 6.59 20.58 3.21
CA ASP A 280 7.80 20.87 2.44
C ASP A 280 8.23 19.67 1.60
N ALA A 281 8.21 18.47 2.18
CA ALA A 281 8.47 17.24 1.43
C ALA A 281 7.40 16.94 0.36
N ALA A 282 6.14 17.25 0.62
CA ALA A 282 5.04 17.05 -0.33
C ALA A 282 5.09 18.06 -1.49
N GLY A 283 5.64 19.25 -1.26
CA GLY A 283 5.77 20.32 -2.27
C GLY A 283 6.81 20.04 -3.35
N VAL A 284 7.67 19.03 -3.16
CA VAL A 284 8.67 18.60 -4.14
C VAL A 284 8.21 17.31 -4.79
N PRO A 285 7.50 17.35 -5.94
CA PRO A 285 7.15 16.14 -6.67
C PRO A 285 8.41 15.41 -7.13
N PRO A 286 8.37 14.07 -7.25
CA PRO A 286 9.51 13.32 -7.74
C PRO A 286 9.85 13.69 -9.18
N ALA A 287 11.15 13.71 -9.50
CA ALA A 287 11.65 14.13 -10.81
C ALA A 287 11.50 13.07 -11.92
N GLY A 288 10.90 11.90 -11.61
CA GLY A 288 10.74 10.79 -12.55
C GLY A 288 9.47 9.97 -12.28
N ASP A 289 9.21 9.03 -13.18
CA ASP A 289 8.02 8.19 -13.18
C ASP A 289 8.18 6.85 -12.44
N GLU A 290 9.21 6.74 -11.60
CA GLU A 290 9.43 5.60 -10.73
C GLU A 290 8.21 5.39 -9.83
N VAL A 291 7.61 4.20 -9.93
CA VAL A 291 6.29 3.96 -9.35
C VAL A 291 6.35 3.96 -7.82
N GLU A 292 7.48 3.54 -7.26
CA GLU A 292 7.82 3.54 -5.83
C GLU A 292 7.83 4.97 -5.28
N THR A 293 8.58 5.85 -5.94
CA THR A 293 8.78 7.25 -5.54
C THR A 293 7.46 8.02 -5.68
N LEU A 294 6.71 7.77 -6.77
CA LEU A 294 5.36 8.30 -6.96
C LEU A 294 4.38 7.79 -5.90
N PHE A 295 4.48 6.53 -5.50
CA PHE A 295 3.65 5.94 -4.45
C PHE A 295 3.93 6.60 -3.09
N GLU A 296 5.19 6.69 -2.68
CA GLU A 296 5.60 7.31 -1.41
C GLU A 296 5.15 8.77 -1.35
N TRP A 297 5.33 9.52 -2.44
CA TRP A 297 4.86 10.91 -2.55
C TRP A 297 3.31 11.01 -2.50
N THR A 298 2.59 10.07 -3.11
CA THR A 298 1.13 10.02 -3.04
C THR A 298 0.64 9.72 -1.64
N LEU A 299 1.28 8.78 -0.95
CA LEU A 299 0.98 8.46 0.44
C LEU A 299 1.24 9.67 1.34
N LEU A 300 2.29 10.44 1.06
CA LEU A 300 2.64 11.67 1.79
C LEU A 300 1.56 12.74 1.61
N THR A 301 1.17 13.03 0.37
CA THR A 301 0.11 14.02 0.09
C THR A 301 -1.23 13.65 0.71
N HIS A 302 -1.59 12.36 0.77
CA HIS A 302 -2.80 11.90 1.47
C HIS A 302 -2.75 12.14 2.99
N SER A 303 -1.57 12.23 3.59
CA SER A 303 -1.42 12.52 5.02
C SER A 303 -1.47 14.02 5.35
N VAL A 304 -1.36 14.88 4.34
CA VAL A 304 -1.25 16.33 4.47
C VAL A 304 -2.45 16.99 3.80
N THR A 305 -3.58 17.02 4.50
CA THR A 305 -4.83 17.63 3.99
C THR A 305 -5.42 18.61 5.01
N ARG A 306 -6.42 19.40 4.59
CA ARG A 306 -7.20 20.23 5.53
C ARG A 306 -7.83 19.41 6.66
N THR A 307 -8.20 18.16 6.39
CA THR A 307 -8.71 17.26 7.44
C THR A 307 -7.64 16.95 8.48
N THR A 308 -6.37 16.85 8.08
CA THR A 308 -5.24 16.71 9.03
C THR A 308 -5.16 17.91 9.98
N LEU A 309 -5.39 19.13 9.49
CA LEU A 309 -5.47 20.32 10.35
C LEU A 309 -6.63 20.20 11.36
N THR A 310 -7.81 19.81 10.91
CA THR A 310 -8.98 19.60 11.79
C THR A 310 -8.74 18.48 12.81
N THR A 311 -8.09 17.38 12.42
CA THR A 311 -7.74 16.26 13.32
C THR A 311 -6.94 16.75 14.54
N PHE A 312 -6.04 17.71 14.34
CA PHE A 312 -5.19 18.27 15.39
C PHE A 312 -5.63 19.65 15.89
N LYS A 313 -6.84 20.10 15.51
CA LYS A 313 -7.43 21.39 15.90
C LYS A 313 -6.50 22.58 15.59
N LEU A 314 -5.87 22.54 14.42
CA LEU A 314 -4.99 23.60 13.90
C LEU A 314 -5.71 24.56 12.96
N ASP A 315 -6.92 24.20 12.52
CA ASP A 315 -7.83 25.02 11.71
C ASP A 315 -8.45 26.18 12.50
N GLU A 316 -8.72 25.99 13.78
CA GLU A 316 -9.18 27.04 14.69
C GLU A 316 -7.98 27.87 15.22
N GLY A 317 -7.57 28.90 14.48
CA GLY A 317 -6.60 29.91 14.93
C GLY A 317 -5.63 30.47 13.88
N ALA A 318 -4.47 30.93 14.34
CA ALA A 318 -3.48 31.72 13.59
C ALA A 318 -2.62 30.91 12.59
N MET A 319 -3.17 29.85 11.96
CA MET A 319 -2.45 29.07 10.94
C MET A 319 -3.12 29.01 9.57
N PRO A 320 -3.68 30.12 9.04
CA PRO A 320 -4.17 30.16 7.66
C PRO A 320 -3.03 29.89 6.65
N GLU A 321 -1.79 30.14 7.04
CA GLU A 321 -0.61 29.84 6.22
C GLU A 321 -0.46 28.35 5.93
N LEU A 322 -0.66 27.48 6.91
CA LEU A 322 -0.59 26.02 6.68
C LEU A 322 -1.68 25.57 5.73
N ALA A 323 -2.91 26.07 5.89
CA ALA A 323 -4.01 25.75 4.99
C ALA A 323 -3.67 26.19 3.55
N ARG A 324 -3.18 27.41 3.36
CA ARG A 324 -2.73 27.91 2.04
C ARG A 324 -1.64 27.04 1.44
N ARG A 325 -0.63 26.66 2.23
CA ARG A 325 0.45 25.78 1.76
C ARG A 325 -0.07 24.41 1.35
N ILE A 326 -0.98 23.82 2.13
CA ILE A 326 -1.64 22.55 1.78
C ILE A 326 -2.43 22.69 0.47
N ASP A 327 -3.19 23.77 0.31
CA ASP A 327 -3.97 24.02 -0.91
C ASP A 327 -3.09 24.28 -2.15
N SER A 328 -1.85 24.75 -1.93
CA SER A 328 -0.86 24.96 -2.99
C SER A 328 -0.05 23.72 -3.36
N LEU A 329 -0.20 22.60 -2.63
CA LEU A 329 0.49 21.37 -2.95
C LEU A 329 0.07 20.86 -4.33
N PRO A 330 0.99 20.23 -5.09
CA PRO A 330 0.66 19.72 -6.42
C PRO A 330 -0.52 18.76 -6.33
N VAL A 331 -1.63 19.12 -6.96
CA VAL A 331 -2.81 18.25 -7.02
C VAL A 331 -2.53 17.14 -8.00
N ARG A 332 -2.43 15.90 -7.50
CA ARG A 332 -2.46 14.75 -8.39
C ARG A 332 -3.91 14.58 -8.85
N GLU A 333 -4.19 14.84 -10.13
CA GLU A 333 -5.38 14.27 -10.74
C GLU A 333 -5.33 12.77 -10.47
N ALA A 334 -6.41 12.22 -9.90
CA ALA A 334 -6.46 10.84 -9.44
C ALA A 334 -6.40 9.87 -10.63
N ALA A 335 -5.23 9.69 -11.23
CA ALA A 335 -4.96 8.72 -12.29
C ALA A 335 -5.31 7.30 -11.85
N TRP A 336 -5.30 7.05 -10.53
CA TRP A 336 -5.59 5.76 -9.91
C TRP A 336 -7.09 5.44 -9.73
N ARG A 337 -8.00 6.41 -9.95
CA ARG A 337 -9.46 6.18 -9.80
C ARG A 337 -10.16 5.73 -11.09
N LYS A 338 -9.44 5.59 -12.20
CA LYS A 338 -10.02 5.24 -13.52
C LYS A 338 -9.50 3.94 -14.15
N SER A 339 -8.79 3.09 -13.40
CA SER A 339 -8.27 1.81 -13.90
C SER A 339 -9.02 0.59 -13.38
#